data_AF-A0A9Q3GN28-F1
#
_entry.id   AF-A0A9Q3GN28-F1
#
_cell.length_a   1.000
_cell.length_b   1.000
_cell.length_c   1.000
_cell.angle_alpha   90.00
_cell.angle_beta   90.00
_cell.angle_gamma   90.00
#
_symmetry.space_group_name_H-M   'P 1'
#
loop_
_entity.id
_entity.type
_entity.pdbx_description
1 polymer ?
#
loop_
_entity_poly.entity_id
_entity_poly.type
_entity_poly.pdbx_seq_one_letter_code
_entity_poly.pdbx_strand_id
1 'polypeptide(L)'
;MAHAKKNQKRRLSYLSYQHKEAFASDRATLSLKQQEVDIFSNADRPYAPLPRRLAYPINLKSCESLRINIIKLYKVKVLEKSLNHDGI
;
A
#
# COMPACT_ATOMS: atom_id res chain seq x y z
N MET A 1 -28.48 -4.13 -28.70
CA MET A 1 -27.33 -4.32 -27.77
C MET A 1 -27.12 -3.20 -26.74
N ALA A 2 -27.54 -1.94 -26.98
CA ALA A 2 -27.30 -0.83 -26.05
C ALA A 2 -28.06 -0.93 -24.69
N HIS A 3 -29.27 -1.50 -24.68
CA HIS A 3 -30.07 -1.66 -23.45
C HIS A 3 -29.43 -2.63 -22.44
N ALA A 4 -28.78 -3.69 -22.91
CA ALA A 4 -28.09 -4.67 -22.05
C ALA A 4 -26.93 -4.02 -21.27
N LYS A 5 -26.12 -3.17 -21.93
CA LYS A 5 -25.01 -2.42 -21.30
C LYS A 5 -25.50 -1.43 -20.24
N LYS A 6 -26.64 -0.76 -20.49
CA LYS A 6 -27.25 0.19 -19.56
C LYS A 6 -27.73 -0.51 -18.27
N ASN A 7 -28.27 -1.71 -18.39
CA ASN A 7 -28.66 -2.55 -17.25
C ASN A 7 -27.47 -3.06 -16.45
N GLN A 8 -26.37 -3.44 -17.10
CA GLN A 8 -25.14 -3.84 -16.41
C GLN A 8 -24.53 -2.71 -15.57
N LYS A 9 -24.43 -1.49 -16.14
CA LYS A 9 -23.90 -0.34 -15.41
C LYS A 9 -24.73 -0.04 -14.14
N ARG A 10 -26.06 -0.05 -14.25
CA ARG A 10 -26.96 0.15 -13.10
C ARG A 10 -26.76 -0.91 -12.02
N ARG A 11 -26.64 -2.17 -12.43
CA ARG A 11 -26.42 -3.29 -11.51
C ARG A 11 -25.07 -3.18 -10.80
N LEU A 12 -24.01 -2.81 -11.50
CA LEU A 12 -22.68 -2.58 -10.91
C LEU A 12 -22.69 -1.38 -9.94
N SER A 13 -23.32 -0.26 -10.31
CA SER A 13 -23.46 0.89 -9.41
C SER A 13 -24.27 0.55 -8.16
N TYR A 14 -25.32 -0.27 -8.30
CA TYR A 14 -26.10 -0.76 -7.17
C TYR A 14 -25.26 -1.67 -6.26
N LEU A 15 -24.52 -2.63 -6.83
CA LEU A 15 -23.63 -3.51 -6.06
C LEU A 15 -22.51 -2.74 -5.34
N SER A 16 -21.89 -1.76 -6.00
CA SER A 16 -20.86 -0.92 -5.37
C SER A 16 -21.43 -0.07 -4.23
N TYR A 17 -22.70 0.33 -4.34
CA TYR A 17 -23.37 1.08 -3.28
C TYR A 17 -23.74 0.17 -2.09
N GLN A 18 -24.33 -1.00 -2.36
CA GLN A 18 -24.72 -1.96 -1.33
C GLN A 18 -23.52 -2.56 -0.58
N HIS A 19 -22.42 -2.83 -1.29
CA HIS A 19 -21.20 -3.43 -0.74
C HIS A 19 -20.02 -2.45 -0.74
N LYS A 20 -20.27 -1.18 -0.37
CA LYS A 20 -19.29 -0.09 -0.42
C LYS A 20 -17.95 -0.37 0.29
N GLU A 21 -17.95 -1.27 1.28
CA GLU A 21 -16.77 -1.67 2.06
C GLU A 21 -15.96 -2.79 1.39
N ALA A 22 -16.57 -3.58 0.51
CA ALA A 22 -15.90 -4.65 -0.22
C ALA A 22 -15.14 -4.15 -1.45
N PHE A 23 -15.46 -2.93 -1.93
CA PHE A 23 -14.79 -2.31 -3.06
C PHE A 23 -13.73 -1.32 -2.59
N ALA A 24 -12.58 -1.32 -3.29
CA ALA A 24 -11.58 -0.26 -3.13
C ALA A 24 -12.20 1.07 -3.56
N SER A 25 -12.48 1.94 -2.60
CA SER A 25 -12.95 3.30 -2.83
C SER A 25 -12.00 4.29 -2.16
N ASP A 26 -11.97 5.52 -2.65
CA ASP A 26 -11.12 6.58 -2.10
C ASP A 26 -11.41 6.90 -0.61
N ARG A 27 -12.55 6.42 -0.09
CA ARG A 27 -12.99 6.61 1.30
C ARG A 27 -12.77 5.39 2.19
N ALA A 28 -12.36 4.25 1.62
CA ALA A 28 -12.16 3.03 2.39
C ALA A 28 -10.87 3.14 3.21
N THR A 29 -10.98 3.01 4.53
CA THR A 29 -9.83 2.75 5.39
C THR A 29 -9.35 1.33 5.11
N LEU A 30 -8.05 1.15 4.84
CA LEU A 30 -7.40 -0.16 4.82
C LEU A 30 -7.36 -0.71 6.26
N SER A 31 -8.53 -1.06 6.80
CA SER A 31 -8.70 -1.62 8.13
C SER A 31 -8.80 -3.13 8.01
N LEU A 32 -7.67 -3.76 7.75
CA LEU A 32 -7.53 -5.20 7.92
C LEU A 32 -7.14 -5.45 9.37
N LYS A 33 -7.77 -6.44 10.01
CA LYS A 33 -7.21 -7.09 11.20
C LYS A 33 -5.76 -7.42 10.86
N GLN A 34 -4.83 -6.66 11.43
CA GLN A 34 -3.41 -6.82 11.12
C GLN A 34 -3.02 -8.20 11.64
N GLN A 35 -2.84 -9.15 10.72
CA GLN A 35 -2.16 -10.39 11.05
C GLN A 35 -0.68 -10.09 10.85
N GLU A 36 0.06 -10.07 11.95
CA GLU A 36 1.51 -10.03 11.89
C GLU A 36 2.00 -11.28 11.15
N VAL A 37 2.79 -11.07 10.11
CA VAL A 37 3.39 -12.14 9.33
C VAL A 37 4.86 -12.20 9.70
N ASP A 38 5.24 -13.29 10.37
CA ASP A 38 6.63 -13.55 10.66
C ASP A 38 7.36 -13.97 9.38
N ILE A 39 8.35 -13.19 8.98
CA ILE A 39 9.20 -13.49 7.82
C ILE A 39 10.44 -14.22 8.34
N PHE A 40 10.46 -15.54 8.19
CA PHE A 40 11.61 -16.36 8.55
C PHE A 40 12.62 -16.43 7.40
N SER A 41 13.90 -16.36 7.74
CA SER A 41 14.98 -16.71 6.82
C SER A 41 15.22 -18.22 6.91
N ASN A 42 15.01 -18.95 5.80
CA ASN A 42 15.19 -20.42 5.73
C ASN A 42 16.66 -20.86 5.78
N ALA A 43 17.60 -19.96 6.08
CA ALA A 43 19.00 -20.31 6.21
C ALA A 43 19.25 -20.86 7.61
N ASP A 44 19.93 -22.02 7.71
CA ASP A 44 20.33 -22.64 8.99
C ASP A 44 21.13 -21.68 9.91
N ARG A 45 21.71 -20.64 9.31
CA ARG A 45 22.27 -19.47 9.98
C ARG A 45 21.70 -18.21 9.30
N PRO A 46 21.01 -17.30 10.01
CA PRO A 46 20.48 -16.08 9.41
C PRO A 46 21.63 -15.25 8.83
N TYR A 47 21.50 -14.84 7.57
CA TYR A 47 22.45 -13.91 6.97
C TYR A 47 22.43 -12.60 7.75
N ALA A 48 23.62 -12.00 7.93
CA ALA A 48 23.68 -10.63 8.43
C ALA A 48 22.86 -9.70 7.52
N PRO A 49 22.23 -8.64 8.07
CA PRO A 49 21.56 -7.65 7.25
C PRO A 49 22.49 -7.13 6.15
N LEU A 50 21.98 -7.03 4.92
CA LEU A 50 22.77 -6.49 3.83
C LEU A 50 23.20 -5.05 4.17
N PRO A 51 24.45 -4.66 3.86
CA PRO A 51 24.91 -3.31 4.10
C PRO A 51 24.02 -2.32 3.36
N ARG A 52 23.60 -1.26 4.07
CA ARG A 52 22.69 -0.25 3.52
C ARG A 52 23.43 0.53 2.44
N ARG A 53 22.97 0.40 1.20
CA ARG A 53 23.43 1.26 0.11
C ARG A 53 22.81 2.64 0.25
N LEU A 54 23.57 3.68 -0.07
CA LEU A 54 23.01 5.02 -0.21
C LEU A 54 21.95 5.02 -1.32
N ALA A 55 20.87 5.77 -1.10
CA ALA A 55 19.84 5.94 -2.11
C ALA A 55 20.43 6.65 -3.33
N TYR A 56 20.07 6.18 -4.53
CA TYR A 56 20.45 6.85 -5.76
C TYR A 56 19.82 8.25 -5.83
N PRO A 57 20.52 9.23 -6.43
CA PRO A 57 19.97 10.56 -6.61
C PRO A 57 18.71 10.49 -7.47
N ILE A 58 17.69 11.25 -7.06
CA ILE A 58 16.41 11.33 -7.76
C ILE A 58 16.22 12.72 -8.34
N ASN A 59 15.63 12.82 -9.54
CA ASN A 59 15.29 14.11 -10.12
C ASN A 59 14.12 14.77 -9.35
N LEU A 60 14.01 16.11 -9.46
CA LEU A 60 13.06 16.89 -8.69
C LEU A 60 11.60 16.49 -8.96
N LYS A 61 11.23 16.33 -10.24
CA LYS A 61 9.85 15.98 -10.65
C LYS A 61 9.40 14.62 -10.09
N SER A 62 10.29 13.64 -10.12
CA SER A 62 10.06 12.32 -9.55
C SER A 62 9.98 12.38 -8.03
N CYS A 63 10.81 13.20 -7.38
CA CYS A 63 10.77 13.42 -5.94
C CYS A 63 9.42 13.99 -5.48
N GLU A 64 8.92 15.04 -6.15
CA GLU A 64 7.63 15.65 -5.84
C GLU A 64 6.46 14.68 -6.01
N SER A 65 6.47 13.92 -7.11
CA SER A 65 5.43 12.93 -7.40
C SER A 65 5.42 11.80 -6.36
N LEU A 66 6.60 11.33 -5.95
CA LEU A 66 6.74 10.31 -4.91
C LEU A 66 6.31 10.83 -3.54
N ARG A 67 6.64 12.08 -3.21
CA ARG A 67 6.29 12.70 -1.92
C ARG A 67 4.80 12.63 -1.63
N ILE A 68 3.95 12.89 -2.63
CA ILE A 68 2.49 12.82 -2.50
C ILE A 68 2.05 11.41 -2.08
N ASN A 69 2.60 10.38 -2.72
CA ASN A 69 2.25 8.99 -2.45
C ASN A 69 2.79 8.51 -1.10
N ILE A 70 4.03 8.87 -0.76
CA ILE A 70 4.63 8.57 0.54
C ILE A 70 3.77 9.16 1.67
N ILE A 71 3.34 10.42 1.55
CA ILE A 71 2.46 11.06 2.53
C ILE A 71 1.14 10.30 2.67
N LYS A 72 0.53 9.86 1.56
CA LYS A 72 -0.70 9.06 1.61
C LYS A 72 -0.49 7.75 2.37
N LEU A 73 0.61 7.04 2.09
CA LEU A 73 0.94 5.77 2.74
C LEU A 73 1.21 5.92 4.25
N TYR A 74 1.84 7.01 4.67
CA TYR A 74 1.98 7.35 6.09
C TYR A 74 0.62 7.57 6.77
N LYS A 75 -0.28 8.31 6.12
CA LYS A 75 -1.63 8.58 6.68
C LYS A 75 -2.46 7.31 6.89
N VAL A 76 -2.32 6.33 5.99
CA VAL A 76 -3.00 5.03 6.11
C VAL A 76 -2.20 4.00 6.93
N LYS A 77 -1.11 4.42 7.60
CA LYS A 77 -0.26 3.56 8.44
C LYS A 77 0.32 2.34 7.73
N VAL A 78 0.53 2.43 6.42
CA VAL A 78 1.27 1.41 5.64
C VAL A 78 2.77 1.65 5.77
N LEU A 79 3.19 2.91 5.80
CA LEU A 79 4.57 3.29 6.10
C LEU A 79 4.64 3.87 7.51
N GLU A 80 5.68 3.49 8.23
CA GLU A 80 6.05 4.04 9.53
C GLU A 80 7.54 4.39 9.54
N LYS A 81 7.90 5.40 10.31
CA LYS A 81 9.31 5.74 10.51
C LYS A 81 9.90 4.66 11.40
N SER A 82 10.82 3.86 10.86
CA SER A 82 11.57 2.93 11.70
C SER A 82 12.38 3.75 12.71
N LEU A 83 12.22 3.46 14.00
CA LEU A 83 13.17 3.88 15.01
C LEU A 83 14.51 3.25 14.62
N ASN A 84 15.54 4.08 14.40
CA ASN A 84 16.82 3.60 13.93
C ASN A 84 17.36 2.50 14.86
N HIS A 85 17.84 1.40 14.27
CA HIS A 85 19.05 0.79 14.79
C HIS A 85 20.18 1.77 14.49
N ASP A 86 20.45 2.68 15.43
CA ASP A 86 21.78 3.27 15.55
C ASP A 86 22.70 2.11 15.98
N GLY A 87 23.36 1.50 15.02
CA GLY A 87 24.32 0.43 15.24
C GLY A 87 25.48 0.65 14.30
N ILE A 88 26.60 1.11 14.88
CA ILE A 88 27.99 0.76 14.57
C ILE A 88 28.32 0.57 13.08
#